data_AF-Q0BCZ8-F1
#
_entry.id   AF-Q0BCZ8-F1
#
_cell.length_a   1.000
_cell.length_b   1.000
_cell.length_c   1.000
_cell.angle_alpha   90.00
_cell.angle_beta   90.00
_cell.angle_gamma   90.00
#
_symmetry.space_group_name_H-M   'P 1'
#
loop_
_entity.id
_entity.type
_entity.pdbx_description
1 polymer ?
#
loop_
_entity_poly.entity_id
_entity_poly.type
_entity_poly.pdbx_seq_one_letter_code
_entity_poly.pdbx_strand_id
1 'polypeptide(L)'
;MKTPMQVMAEWFEALPEEVQTHAGFLMYVGIADLIGDKEYQLGNAPDKAFLAWLKNSPSGNLGALTKTLLAREHIRFTMIDGVCTQKNWDEALASNQWLLDHFEDHPDAERMKETPRQMIADIPRRSAVFIKAGDEWRTNVASYVSDEAIRKWHEAALHKSISENKTSTITVSGTPIYAANSHA
;
A
#
# COMPACT_ATOMS: atom_id res chain seq x y z
N MET A 1 -8.02 -7.77 -16.43
CA MET A 1 -6.84 -6.91 -16.20
C MET A 1 -6.74 -6.66 -14.71
N LYS A 2 -5.56 -6.84 -14.09
CA LYS A 2 -5.38 -6.54 -12.66
C LYS A 2 -5.47 -5.02 -12.44
N THR A 3 -6.08 -4.60 -11.34
CA THR A 3 -6.08 -3.18 -10.94
C THR A 3 -4.74 -2.83 -10.31
N PRO A 4 -4.30 -1.56 -10.34
CA PRO A 4 -3.08 -1.12 -9.65
C PRO A 4 -3.07 -1.54 -8.16
N MET A 5 -4.22 -1.43 -7.49
CA MET A 5 -4.38 -1.85 -6.11
C MET A 5 -4.19 -3.36 -5.90
N GLN A 6 -4.73 -4.19 -6.80
CA GLN A 6 -4.52 -5.64 -6.74
C GLN A 6 -3.04 -6.00 -6.88
N VAL A 7 -2.31 -5.34 -7.79
CA VAL A 7 -0.88 -5.59 -7.98
C VAL A 7 -0.09 -5.21 -6.72
N MET A 8 -0.40 -4.09 -6.07
CA MET A 8 0.24 -3.71 -4.80
C MET A 8 -0.10 -4.68 -3.66
N ALA A 9 -1.35 -5.15 -3.57
CA ALA A 9 -1.77 -6.12 -2.56
C ALA A 9 -1.07 -7.48 -2.72
N GLU A 10 -1.01 -8.00 -3.96
CA GLU A 10 -0.33 -9.26 -4.27
C GLU A 10 1.17 -9.18 -4.02
N TRP A 11 1.81 -8.04 -4.36
CA TRP A 11 3.20 -7.81 -4.02
C TRP A 11 3.42 -7.85 -2.51
N PHE A 12 2.62 -7.10 -1.75
CA PHE A 12 2.75 -7.06 -0.29
C PHE A 12 2.56 -8.44 0.34
N GLU A 13 1.55 -9.19 -0.09
CA GLU A 13 1.26 -10.55 0.39
C GLU A 13 2.36 -11.57 0.05
N ALA A 14 3.14 -11.33 -1.00
CA ALA A 14 4.25 -12.19 -1.41
C ALA A 14 5.58 -11.88 -0.69
N LEU A 15 5.66 -10.77 0.05
CA LEU A 15 6.88 -10.39 0.76
C LEU A 15 7.20 -11.39 1.89
N PRO A 16 8.48 -11.55 2.28
CA PRO A 16 8.82 -12.27 3.50
C PRO A 16 8.13 -11.67 4.73
N GLU A 17 7.75 -12.51 5.70
CA GLU A 17 7.00 -12.10 6.90
C GLU A 17 7.64 -10.89 7.62
N GLU A 18 8.96 -10.92 7.81
CA GLU A 18 9.69 -9.80 8.43
C GLU A 18 9.49 -8.47 7.69
N VAL A 19 9.50 -8.51 6.34
CA VAL A 19 9.27 -7.32 5.53
C VAL A 19 7.81 -6.90 5.64
N GLN A 20 6.86 -7.84 5.59
CA GLN A 20 5.43 -7.53 5.75
C GLN A 20 5.13 -6.88 7.09
N THR A 21 5.62 -7.42 8.19
CA THR A 21 5.39 -6.87 9.54
C THR A 21 5.98 -5.46 9.67
N HIS A 22 7.21 -5.26 9.19
CA HIS A 22 7.85 -3.94 9.24
C HIS A 22 7.12 -2.91 8.37
N ALA A 23 6.86 -3.29 7.12
CA ALA A 23 6.21 -2.45 6.12
C ALA A 23 4.76 -2.13 6.52
N GLY A 24 4.01 -3.13 6.95
CA GLY A 24 2.65 -3.01 7.43
C GLY A 24 2.54 -2.08 8.63
N PHE A 25 3.47 -2.18 9.58
CA PHE A 25 3.52 -1.23 10.70
C PHE A 25 3.73 0.20 10.21
N LEU A 26 4.80 0.46 9.44
CA LEU A 26 5.12 1.82 9.00
C LEU A 26 4.02 2.43 8.13
N MET A 27 3.43 1.62 7.24
CA MET A 27 2.44 2.13 6.29
C MET A 27 1.03 2.25 6.88
N TYR A 28 0.61 1.27 7.69
CA TYR A 28 -0.74 1.29 8.21
C TYR A 28 -0.92 2.28 9.35
N VAL A 29 0.10 2.53 10.18
CA VAL A 29 0.03 3.56 11.23
C VAL A 29 -0.30 4.93 10.61
N GLY A 30 0.46 5.35 9.59
CA GLY A 30 0.23 6.64 8.94
C GLY A 30 -1.12 6.74 8.23
N ILE A 31 -1.58 5.65 7.60
CA ILE A 31 -2.89 5.60 6.96
C ILE A 31 -4.02 5.62 7.98
N ALA A 32 -3.92 4.85 9.05
CA ALA A 32 -4.92 4.76 10.11
C ALA A 32 -5.12 6.13 10.79
N ASP A 33 -4.02 6.83 11.08
CA ASP A 33 -4.06 8.20 11.61
C ASP A 33 -4.74 9.17 10.64
N LEU A 34 -4.46 9.06 9.33
CA LEU A 34 -5.06 9.90 8.30
C LEU A 34 -6.57 9.67 8.16
N ILE A 35 -7.02 8.42 8.17
CA ILE A 35 -8.43 8.07 7.93
C ILE A 35 -9.27 8.00 9.22
N GLY A 36 -8.64 8.23 10.37
CA GLY A 36 -9.28 8.15 11.69
C GLY A 36 -9.69 6.72 12.08
N ASP A 37 -9.00 5.71 11.56
CA ASP A 37 -9.24 4.31 11.90
C ASP A 37 -8.64 3.99 13.27
N LYS A 38 -9.49 4.09 14.30
CA LYS A 38 -9.13 3.81 15.69
C LYS A 38 -9.13 2.32 16.02
N GLU A 39 -9.67 1.44 15.16
CA GLU A 39 -9.74 -0.01 15.41
C GLU A 39 -8.34 -0.67 15.36
N TYR A 40 -7.40 -0.04 14.65
CA TYR A 40 -5.99 -0.42 14.66
C TYR A 40 -5.36 -0.38 16.07
N GLN A 41 -5.87 0.46 16.96
CA GLN A 41 -5.21 0.68 18.26
C GLN A 41 -5.21 -0.55 19.17
N LEU A 42 -5.99 -1.61 18.90
CA LEU A 42 -6.26 -2.65 19.91
C LEU A 42 -6.39 -4.12 19.45
N GLY A 43 -6.39 -4.48 18.15
CA GLY A 43 -6.81 -5.85 17.76
C GLY A 43 -6.10 -6.60 16.62
N ASN A 44 -5.55 -5.94 15.60
CA ASN A 44 -5.04 -6.62 14.39
C ASN A 44 -3.54 -6.39 14.18
N ALA A 45 -2.84 -7.43 13.73
CA ALA A 45 -1.43 -7.30 13.33
C ALA A 45 -1.32 -6.29 12.15
N PRO A 46 -0.38 -5.32 12.20
CA PRO A 46 -0.35 -4.18 11.26
C PRO A 46 -0.22 -4.57 9.79
N ASP A 47 0.52 -5.64 9.50
CA ASP A 47 0.65 -6.28 8.20
C ASP A 47 -0.70 -6.76 7.65
N LYS A 48 -1.47 -7.49 8.47
CA LYS A 48 -2.79 -8.00 8.07
C LYS A 48 -3.78 -6.86 7.86
N ALA A 49 -3.72 -5.84 8.71
CA ALA A 49 -4.57 -4.67 8.59
C ALA A 49 -4.25 -3.86 7.32
N PHE A 50 -2.97 -3.64 7.02
CA PHE A 50 -2.55 -3.01 5.77
C PHE A 50 -3.00 -3.80 4.54
N LEU A 51 -2.81 -5.13 4.55
CA LEU A 51 -3.21 -5.98 3.43
C LEU A 51 -4.73 -5.99 3.24
N ALA A 52 -5.50 -6.07 4.33
CA ALA A 52 -6.95 -5.95 4.29
C ALA A 52 -7.38 -4.59 3.74
N TRP A 53 -6.71 -3.51 4.15
CA TRP A 53 -6.93 -2.19 3.61
C TRP A 53 -6.63 -2.16 2.11
N LEU A 54 -5.50 -2.66 1.63
CA LEU A 54 -5.21 -2.72 0.19
C LEU A 54 -6.29 -3.50 -0.58
N LYS A 55 -6.74 -4.64 -0.06
CA LYS A 55 -7.75 -5.49 -0.70
C LYS A 55 -9.14 -4.85 -0.73
N ASN A 56 -9.46 -3.99 0.23
CA ASN A 56 -10.75 -3.31 0.29
C ASN A 56 -10.81 -2.12 -0.69
N SER A 57 -11.49 -2.29 -1.82
CA SER A 57 -11.66 -1.22 -2.81
C SER A 57 -12.92 -0.38 -2.53
N PRO A 58 -12.82 0.96 -2.51
CA PRO A 58 -14.00 1.83 -2.47
C PRO A 58 -14.92 1.56 -3.67
N SER A 59 -16.24 1.66 -3.47
CA SER A 59 -17.25 1.47 -4.52
C SER A 59 -17.25 2.61 -5.56
N GLY A 60 -16.73 3.80 -5.21
CA GLY A 60 -16.67 4.95 -6.09
C GLY A 60 -15.34 5.06 -6.84
N ASN A 61 -15.40 5.39 -8.14
CA ASN A 61 -14.22 5.53 -9.02
C ASN A 61 -13.19 6.55 -8.49
N LEU A 62 -13.65 7.69 -7.95
CA LEU A 62 -12.76 8.70 -7.37
C LEU A 62 -12.12 8.22 -6.06
N GLY A 63 -12.88 7.55 -5.19
CA GLY A 63 -12.34 6.96 -3.97
C GLY A 63 -11.27 5.91 -4.27
N ALA A 64 -11.52 5.06 -5.27
CA ALA A 64 -10.56 4.06 -5.72
C ALA A 64 -9.28 4.69 -6.30
N LEU A 65 -9.38 5.79 -7.04
CA LEU A 65 -8.22 6.56 -7.52
C LEU A 65 -7.41 7.14 -6.36
N THR A 66 -8.06 7.87 -5.45
CA THR A 66 -7.39 8.51 -4.30
C THR A 66 -6.66 7.47 -3.46
N LYS A 67 -7.31 6.35 -3.17
CA LYS A 67 -6.68 5.24 -2.44
C LYS A 67 -5.48 4.66 -3.17
N THR A 68 -5.58 4.51 -4.48
CA THR A 68 -4.49 4.00 -5.32
C THR A 68 -3.27 4.91 -5.29
N LEU A 69 -3.48 6.23 -5.44
CA LEU A 69 -2.39 7.20 -5.38
C LEU A 69 -1.76 7.25 -3.98
N LEU A 70 -2.58 7.26 -2.93
CA LEU A 70 -2.10 7.22 -1.55
C LEU A 70 -1.26 5.98 -1.27
N ALA A 71 -1.77 4.79 -1.60
CA ALA A 71 -1.05 3.54 -1.39
C ALA A 71 0.29 3.51 -2.14
N ARG A 72 0.27 3.90 -3.42
CA ARG A 72 1.48 3.94 -4.25
C ARG A 72 2.55 4.85 -3.65
N GLU A 73 2.20 6.10 -3.34
CA GLU A 73 3.17 7.06 -2.82
C GLU A 73 3.66 6.66 -1.43
N HIS A 74 2.79 6.13 -0.59
CA HIS A 74 3.19 5.71 0.74
C HIS A 74 4.13 4.50 0.72
N ILE A 75 3.85 3.49 -0.12
CA ILE A 75 4.77 2.36 -0.35
C ILE A 75 6.11 2.88 -0.90
N ARG A 76 6.06 3.72 -1.93
CA ARG A 76 7.28 4.24 -2.54
C ARG A 76 8.13 5.00 -1.53
N PHE A 77 7.55 5.98 -0.84
CA PHE A 77 8.27 6.85 0.09
C PHE A 77 8.81 6.06 1.29
N THR A 78 7.95 5.31 1.96
CA THR A 78 8.29 4.66 3.24
C THR A 78 9.15 3.41 3.03
N MET A 79 8.85 2.61 2.01
CA MET A 79 9.54 1.34 1.77
C MET A 79 10.62 1.47 0.70
N ILE A 80 10.21 1.78 -0.53
CA ILE A 80 11.12 1.65 -1.69
C ILE A 80 12.28 2.62 -1.61
N ASP A 81 11.98 3.89 -1.30
CA ASP A 81 12.95 4.96 -1.18
C ASP A 81 13.50 5.05 0.27
N GLY A 82 12.74 4.56 1.26
CA GLY A 82 13.05 4.69 2.69
C GLY A 82 13.87 3.56 3.32
N VAL A 83 13.71 2.30 2.89
CA VAL A 83 14.44 1.15 3.48
C VAL A 83 14.91 0.10 2.45
N CYS A 84 14.50 0.19 1.19
CA CYS A 84 14.90 -0.76 0.15
C CYS A 84 16.08 -0.25 -0.72
N THR A 85 16.98 0.55 -0.15
CA THR A 85 18.20 1.05 -0.82
C THR A 85 19.43 0.82 0.04
N GLN A 86 20.57 0.54 -0.58
CA GLN A 86 21.84 0.34 0.15
C GLN A 86 22.21 1.57 0.98
N LYS A 87 21.99 2.77 0.42
CA LYS A 87 22.27 4.04 1.09
C LYS A 87 21.61 4.14 2.48
N ASN A 88 20.34 3.76 2.60
CA ASN A 88 19.63 3.85 3.88
C ASN A 88 20.18 2.85 4.92
N TRP A 89 20.66 1.69 4.47
CA TRP A 89 21.31 0.71 5.35
C TRP A 89 22.72 1.15 5.76
N ASP A 90 23.46 1.81 4.87
CA ASP A 90 24.76 2.41 5.19
C ASP A 90 24.59 3.55 6.22
N GLU A 91 23.57 4.39 6.07
CA GLU A 91 23.22 5.43 7.04
C GLU A 91 22.77 4.84 8.39
N ALA A 92 22.00 3.75 8.38
CA ALA A 92 21.62 3.03 9.58
C ALA A 92 22.84 2.41 10.29
N LEU A 93 23.79 1.85 9.55
CA LEU A 93 25.03 1.33 10.08
C LEU A 93 25.86 2.44 10.74
N ALA A 94 26.06 3.55 10.03
CA ALA A 94 26.78 4.71 10.55
C ALA A 94 26.12 5.27 11.83
N SER A 95 24.80 5.33 11.86
CA SER A 95 24.03 5.81 13.03
C SER A 95 24.19 4.88 14.25
N ASN A 96 24.15 3.56 14.03
CA ASN A 96 24.35 2.60 15.12
C ASN A 96 25.80 2.60 15.60
N GLN A 97 26.78 2.77 14.70
CA GLN A 97 28.18 2.90 15.09
C GLN A 97 28.40 4.17 15.92
N TRP A 98 27.83 5.30 15.50
CA TRP A 98 27.88 6.55 16.25
C TRP A 98 27.28 6.41 17.67
N LEU A 99 26.19 5.66 17.82
CA LEU A 99 25.62 5.37 19.14
C LEU A 99 26.58 4.56 20.01
N LEU A 100 27.27 3.56 19.45
CA LEU A 100 28.26 2.78 20.20
C LEU A 100 29.42 3.64 20.69
N ASP A 101 29.93 4.51 19.81
CA ASP A 101 31.02 5.44 20.14
C ASP A 101 30.58 6.43 21.23
N HIS A 102 29.33 6.93 21.16
CA HIS A 102 28.78 7.86 22.15
C HIS A 102 28.59 7.23 23.54
N PHE A 103 28.39 5.91 23.60
CA PHE A 103 28.21 5.21 24.87
C PHE A 103 29.52 4.71 25.49
N GLU A 104 30.71 5.01 24.95
CA GLU A 104 31.97 4.50 25.52
C GLU A 104 32.14 4.80 27.01
N ASP A 105 31.78 6.02 27.44
CA ASP A 105 31.97 6.49 28.81
C ASP A 105 30.68 6.52 29.67
N HIS A 106 29.58 5.93 29.20
CA HIS A 106 28.31 5.98 29.91
C HIS A 106 28.26 4.98 31.10
N PRO A 107 27.76 5.35 32.29
CA PRO A 107 27.70 4.43 33.44
C PRO A 107 26.84 3.18 33.20
N ASP A 108 25.85 3.25 32.30
CA ASP A 108 25.02 2.12 31.84
C ASP A 108 25.38 1.62 30.43
N ALA A 109 26.59 1.93 29.95
CA ALA A 109 27.06 1.70 28.58
C ALA A 109 26.75 0.30 28.04
N GLU A 110 27.04 -0.76 28.80
CA GLU A 110 26.90 -2.12 28.28
C GLU A 110 25.44 -2.50 27.96
N ARG A 111 24.46 -2.04 28.76
CA ARG A 111 23.05 -2.27 28.44
C ARG A 111 22.60 -1.46 27.22
N MET A 112 23.11 -0.24 27.05
CA MET A 112 22.75 0.65 25.94
C MET A 112 23.42 0.25 24.63
N LYS A 113 24.61 -0.37 24.68
CA LYS A 113 25.36 -0.87 23.53
C LYS A 113 24.81 -2.17 22.94
N GLU A 114 24.01 -2.92 23.69
CA GLU A 114 23.51 -4.23 23.23
C GLU A 114 22.65 -4.10 21.96
N THR A 115 21.66 -3.21 21.96
CA THR A 115 20.76 -3.05 20.80
C THR A 115 21.51 -2.60 19.54
N PRO A 116 22.37 -1.55 19.57
CA PRO A 116 23.16 -1.19 18.39
C PRO A 116 24.10 -2.30 17.92
N ARG A 117 24.74 -3.07 18.82
CA ARG A 117 25.58 -4.23 18.45
C ARG A 117 24.77 -5.29 17.69
N GLN A 118 23.60 -5.65 18.21
CA GLN A 118 22.70 -6.61 17.56
C GLN A 118 22.22 -6.10 16.20
N MET A 119 21.86 -4.83 16.10
CA MET A 119 21.44 -4.21 14.83
C MET A 119 22.57 -4.25 13.80
N ILE A 120 23.78 -3.81 14.15
CA ILE A 120 24.94 -3.84 13.26
C ILE A 120 25.21 -5.26 12.74
N ALA A 121 25.15 -6.26 13.62
CA ALA A 121 25.35 -7.65 13.23
C ALA A 121 24.27 -8.16 12.26
N ASP A 122 23.03 -7.68 12.38
CA ASP A 122 21.90 -8.14 11.56
C ASP A 122 21.69 -7.32 10.26
N ILE A 123 22.27 -6.12 10.14
CA ILE A 123 22.15 -5.26 8.96
C ILE A 123 22.47 -6.00 7.64
N PRO A 124 23.54 -6.80 7.50
CA PRO A 124 23.82 -7.49 6.24
C PRO A 124 22.69 -8.42 5.80
N ARG A 125 22.07 -9.13 6.74
CA ARG A 125 20.93 -10.01 6.46
C ARG A 125 19.69 -9.21 6.09
N ARG A 126 19.34 -8.20 6.91
CA ARG A 126 18.12 -7.40 6.70
C ARG A 126 18.19 -6.59 5.42
N SER A 127 19.31 -5.92 5.15
CA SER A 127 19.50 -5.14 3.93
C SER A 127 19.29 -5.96 2.66
N ALA A 128 19.84 -7.19 2.60
CA ALA A 128 19.64 -8.09 1.47
C ALA A 128 18.15 -8.43 1.24
N VAL A 129 17.40 -8.71 2.32
CA VAL A 129 15.97 -9.04 2.24
C VAL A 129 15.14 -7.83 1.78
N PHE A 130 15.39 -6.65 2.33
CA PHE A 130 14.63 -5.44 1.99
C PHE A 130 14.98 -4.88 0.60
N ILE A 131 16.25 -4.89 0.22
CA ILE A 131 16.67 -4.48 -1.13
C ILE A 131 16.02 -5.37 -2.17
N LYS A 132 16.01 -6.70 -1.95
CA LYS A 132 15.32 -7.65 -2.83
C LYS A 132 13.82 -7.32 -2.98
N ALA A 133 13.13 -7.01 -1.89
CA ALA A 133 11.73 -6.59 -1.93
C ALA A 133 11.53 -5.31 -2.77
N GLY A 134 12.48 -4.36 -2.68
CA GLY A 134 12.48 -3.16 -3.52
C GLY A 134 12.72 -3.46 -5.00
N ASP A 135 13.61 -4.39 -5.32
CA ASP A 135 13.88 -4.80 -6.69
C ASP A 135 12.69 -5.54 -7.31
N GLU A 136 12.00 -6.37 -6.52
CA GLU A 136 10.74 -7.01 -6.92
C GLU A 136 9.66 -5.98 -7.24
N TRP A 137 9.54 -4.90 -6.46
CA TRP A 137 8.65 -3.79 -6.76
C TRP A 137 9.02 -3.11 -8.08
N ARG A 138 10.30 -2.72 -8.25
CA ARG A 138 10.79 -2.04 -9.46
C ARG A 138 10.57 -2.88 -10.73
N THR A 139 10.74 -4.19 -10.61
CA THR A 139 10.62 -5.13 -11.73
C THR A 139 9.17 -5.47 -12.07
N ASN A 140 8.35 -5.75 -11.05
CA ASN A 140 7.05 -6.41 -11.25
C ASN A 140 5.84 -5.51 -10.99
N VAL A 141 6.01 -4.40 -10.26
CA VAL A 141 4.90 -3.55 -9.81
C VAL A 141 4.94 -2.17 -10.44
N ALA A 142 6.13 -1.56 -10.52
CA ALA A 142 6.29 -0.13 -10.87
C ALA A 142 5.59 0.27 -12.19
N SER A 143 5.61 -0.60 -13.20
CA SER A 143 4.94 -0.34 -14.48
C SER A 143 3.40 -0.28 -14.36
N TYR A 144 2.80 -1.10 -13.50
CA TYR A 144 1.35 -1.15 -13.25
C TYR A 144 0.83 0.01 -12.41
N VAL A 145 1.71 0.65 -11.65
CA VAL A 145 1.36 1.78 -10.76
C VAL A 145 1.97 3.10 -11.22
N SER A 146 2.55 3.15 -12.42
CA SER A 146 2.99 4.41 -13.04
C SER A 146 1.81 5.39 -13.18
N ASP A 147 2.10 6.69 -13.23
CA ASP A 147 1.06 7.72 -13.45
C ASP A 147 0.24 7.41 -14.70
N GLU A 148 0.91 6.94 -15.76
CA GLU A 148 0.26 6.57 -17.02
C GLU A 148 -0.65 5.34 -16.87
N ALA A 149 -0.20 4.31 -16.17
CA ALA A 149 -0.99 3.10 -15.96
C ALA A 149 -2.22 3.38 -15.08
N ILE A 150 -2.06 4.17 -14.02
CA ILE A 150 -3.16 4.57 -13.14
C ILE A 150 -4.16 5.45 -13.90
N ARG A 151 -3.68 6.41 -14.70
CA ARG A 151 -4.54 7.23 -15.56
C ARG A 151 -5.39 6.38 -16.49
N LYS A 152 -4.76 5.49 -17.27
CA LYS A 152 -5.46 4.58 -18.19
C LYS A 152 -6.48 3.69 -17.48
N TRP A 153 -6.09 3.12 -16.34
CA TRP A 153 -6.99 2.31 -15.53
C TRP A 153 -8.20 3.12 -15.05
N HIS A 154 -7.99 4.35 -14.57
CA HIS A 154 -9.06 5.20 -14.05
C HIS A 154 -10.02 5.66 -15.16
N GLU A 155 -9.49 6.08 -16.32
CA GLU A 155 -10.31 6.46 -17.49
C GLU A 155 -11.19 5.29 -17.95
N ALA A 156 -10.62 4.07 -18.01
CA ALA A 156 -11.38 2.87 -18.35
C ALA A 156 -12.50 2.58 -17.33
N ALA A 157 -12.23 2.76 -16.03
CA ALA A 157 -13.23 2.58 -14.97
C ALA A 157 -14.35 3.62 -15.04
N LEU A 158 -14.04 4.89 -15.35
CA LEU A 158 -15.02 5.96 -15.56
C LEU A 158 -15.91 5.66 -16.77
N HIS A 159 -15.31 5.31 -17.91
CA HIS A 159 -16.06 4.96 -19.13
C HIS A 159 -17.02 3.79 -18.88
N LYS A 160 -16.55 2.74 -18.21
CA LYS A 160 -17.37 1.59 -17.84
C LYS A 160 -18.57 2.01 -16.99
N SER A 161 -18.35 2.78 -15.92
CA SER A 161 -19.42 3.26 -15.05
C SER A 161 -20.46 4.12 -15.78
N ILE A 162 -20.03 5.00 -16.69
CA ILE A 162 -20.94 5.80 -17.52
C ILE A 162 -21.77 4.90 -18.45
N SER A 163 -21.15 3.90 -19.07
CA SER A 163 -21.83 2.98 -19.98
C SER A 163 -22.88 2.11 -19.26
N GLU A 164 -22.57 1.65 -18.06
CA GLU A 164 -23.46 0.84 -17.23
C GLU A 164 -24.64 1.68 -16.70
N ASN A 165 -24.39 2.93 -16.30
CA ASN A 165 -25.44 3.86 -15.88
C ASN A 165 -26.41 4.22 -17.03
N LYS A 166 -25.91 4.38 -18.27
CA LYS A 166 -26.77 4.62 -19.44
C LYS A 166 -27.69 3.43 -19.75
N THR A 167 -27.25 2.21 -19.47
CA THR A 167 -28.01 0.99 -19.74
C THR A 167 -29.14 0.78 -18.71
N SER A 168 -28.95 1.24 -17.48
CA SER A 168 -29.94 1.14 -16.39
C SER A 168 -31.09 2.15 -16.46
N THR A 169 -31.06 3.13 -17.38
CA THR A 169 -32.05 4.23 -17.42
C THR A 169 -33.14 4.05 -18.50
N ILE A 170 -33.20 2.91 -19.20
CA ILE A 170 -34.29 2.63 -20.16
C ILE A 170 -35.10 1.42 -19.68
N THR A 171 -35.90 1.65 -18.65
CA THR A 171 -37.13 0.86 -18.43
C THR A 171 -38.28 1.83 -18.65
N VAL A 172 -38.68 2.01 -19.91
CA VAL A 172 -39.93 2.70 -20.22
C VAL A 172 -41.05 1.76 -19.76
N SER A 173 -41.63 2.03 -18.59
CA SER A 173 -42.88 1.41 -18.16
C SER A 173 -44.01 1.96 -19.03
N GLY A 174 -44.06 1.52 -20.28
CA GLY A 174 -45.14 1.77 -21.20
C GLY A 174 -46.31 0.86 -20.83
N THR A 175 -47.30 1.41 -20.13
CA THR A 175 -48.63 0.81 -20.06
C THR A 175 -49.17 0.68 -21.49
N PRO A 176 -49.59 -0.50 -21.96
CA PRO A 176 -50.23 -0.61 -23.26
C PRO A 176 -51.63 0.01 -23.16
N ILE A 177 -51.84 1.16 -23.81
CA ILE A 177 -53.18 1.69 -24.05
C ILE A 177 -53.77 0.88 -25.20
N TYR A 178 -54.70 -0.02 -24.88
CA TYR A 178 -55.56 -0.63 -25.89
C TYR A 178 -56.46 0.46 -26.47
N ALA A 179 -56.18 0.85 -27.72
CA ALA A 179 -57.14 1.57 -28.54
C ALA A 179 -58.28 0.59 -28.88
N ALA A 180 -59.38 0.67 -28.13
CA ALA A 180 -60.64 0.06 -28.55
C ALA A 180 -61.17 0.89 -29.73
N ASN A 181 -60.90 0.41 -30.95
CA ASN A 181 -61.57 0.90 -32.14
C ASN A 181 -63.05 0.47 -32.07
N SER A 182 -63.91 1.48 -32.01
CA SER A 182 -65.34 1.41 -32.30
C SER A 182 -65.59 0.88 -33.71
N HIS A 183 -66.49 -0.12 -33.84
CA HIS A 183 -67.44 -0.38 -34.93
C HIS A 183 -68.28 -1.58 -34.44
N ALA A 184 -69.61 -1.63 -34.44
CA ALA A 184 -70.67 -0.88 -35.11
C ALA A 184 -71.94 -0.88 -34.24
#